data_AF-A0A8S3QXL8-F1
#
_entry.id   AF-A0A8S3QXL8-F1
#
_cell.length_a   1.000
_cell.length_b   1.000
_cell.length_c   1.000
_cell.angle_alpha   90.00
_cell.angle_beta   90.00
_cell.angle_gamma   90.00
#
_symmetry.space_group_name_H-M   'P 1'
#
loop_
_entity.id
_entity.type
_entity.pdbx_description
1 polymer ?
#
loop_
_entity_poly.entity_id
_entity_poly.type
_entity_poly.pdbx_seq_one_letter_code
_entity_poly.pdbx_strand_id
1 'polypeptide(L)'
;MTDSPFLETKLKLSNGELYQVPQIILNSVCSRVVEQYQTFCRESGIGDVASDRSYMRILQPTEPNIRKSMKGLDNYAADGAKDIDDLKKIVNVLGKEWEDGIFQQLSNCKQYLKLDYKEIKANLEKINLRLKEAKEETDQIKRNCRDIIKTYQESEEIKSNSPNQQVKKNRLNFYFRRQKIKTKKR
;
A
#
# COMPACT_ATOMS: atom_id res chain seq x y z
N MET A 1 7.08 13.47 36.95
CA MET A 1 7.37 13.11 35.55
C MET A 1 6.26 12.18 35.12
N THR A 2 5.32 12.66 34.32
CA THR A 2 4.08 11.96 33.97
C THR A 2 4.31 10.98 32.83
N ASP A 3 4.03 9.70 33.10
CA ASP A 3 3.77 8.66 32.09
C ASP A 3 2.71 9.18 31.10
N SER A 4 3.05 9.21 29.81
CA SER A 4 2.08 9.50 28.74
C SER A 4 1.39 8.19 28.33
N PRO A 5 0.06 8.04 28.54
CA PRO A 5 -0.63 6.75 28.49
C PRO A 5 -1.08 6.31 27.08
N PHE A 6 -0.57 6.93 26.02
CA PHE A 6 -0.96 6.59 24.66
C PHE A 6 0.26 6.08 23.89
N LEU A 7 0.26 4.79 23.54
CA LEU A 7 1.18 4.28 22.52
C LEU A 7 0.91 5.08 21.23
N GLU A 8 1.86 5.93 20.85
CA GLU A 8 1.80 6.75 19.63
C GLU A 8 2.43 5.98 18.46
N THR A 9 1.76 5.96 17.31
CA THR A 9 2.30 5.41 16.06
C THR A 9 2.47 6.54 15.03
N LYS A 10 3.63 6.56 14.35
CA LYS A 10 3.92 7.50 13.26
C LYS A 10 3.26 7.02 11.97
N LEU A 11 2.26 7.75 11.49
CA LEU A 11 1.60 7.49 10.21
C LEU A 11 2.27 8.31 9.11
N LYS A 12 2.81 7.64 8.09
CA LYS A 12 3.38 8.29 6.92
C LYS A 12 2.35 8.45 5.81
N LEU A 13 2.05 9.70 5.44
CA LEU A 13 1.17 10.03 4.34
C LEU A 13 1.87 9.87 2.98
N SER A 14 1.09 9.77 1.91
CA SER A 14 1.59 9.64 0.53
C SER A 14 2.39 10.86 0.04
N ASN A 15 2.19 12.02 0.65
CA ASN A 15 2.98 13.24 0.44
C ASN A 15 4.33 13.23 1.20
N GLY A 16 4.62 12.19 1.98
CA GLY A 16 5.85 12.03 2.73
C GLY A 16 5.80 12.56 4.17
N GLU A 17 4.74 13.26 4.56
CA GLU A 17 4.57 13.81 5.91
C GLU A 17 4.34 12.71 6.95
N LEU A 18 4.86 12.92 8.15
CA LEU A 18 4.72 12.01 9.29
C LEU A 18 3.82 12.64 10.34
N TYR A 19 2.70 11.98 10.63
CA TYR A 19 1.75 12.42 11.65
C TYR A 19 1.78 11.47 12.84
N GLN A 20 1.78 12.03 14.04
CA GLN A 20 1.61 11.27 15.27
C GLN A 20 0.13 10.99 15.47
N VAL A 21 -0.24 9.71 15.46
CA VAL A 21 -1.63 9.28 15.65
C VAL A 21 -1.69 8.30 16.82
N PRO A 22 -2.62 8.51 17.78
CA PRO A 22 -2.87 7.56 18.84
C PRO A 22 -3.24 6.17 18.29
N GLN A 23 -2.60 5.12 18.78
CA GLN A 23 -2.80 3.76 18.27
C GLN A 23 -4.24 3.27 18.38
N ILE A 24 -5.00 3.80 19.33
CA ILE A 24 -6.43 3.50 19.48
C ILE A 24 -7.26 3.95 18.28
N ILE A 25 -6.92 5.10 17.67
CA ILE A 25 -7.61 5.63 16.49
C ILE A 25 -7.28 4.76 15.29
N LEU A 26 -6.00 4.40 15.12
CA LEU A 26 -5.55 3.53 14.04
C LEU A 26 -6.23 2.15 14.11
N ASN A 27 -6.22 1.53 15.29
CA ASN A 27 -6.86 0.23 15.52
C ASN A 27 -8.38 0.29 15.31
N SER A 28 -9.03 1.39 15.71
CA SER A 28 -10.47 1.59 15.50
C SER A 28 -10.81 1.67 14.01
N VAL A 29 -10.01 2.40 13.21
CA VAL A 29 -10.20 2.47 11.76
C VAL A 29 -9.96 1.12 11.11
N CYS A 30 -8.87 0.42 11.45
CA CYS A 30 -8.58 -0.92 10.92
C CYS A 30 -9.70 -1.90 11.25
N SER A 31 -10.16 -1.95 12.51
CA SER A 31 -11.25 -2.83 12.95
C SER A 31 -12.52 -2.59 12.13
N ARG A 32 -12.88 -1.33 11.92
CA ARG A 32 -14.07 -0.97 11.15
C ARG A 32 -13.96 -1.35 9.67
N VAL A 33 -12.77 -1.25 9.08
CA VAL A 33 -12.51 -1.71 7.71
C VAL A 33 -12.65 -3.23 7.60
N VAL A 34 -12.15 -3.99 8.59
CA VAL A 34 -12.32 -5.46 8.63
C VAL A 34 -13.80 -5.83 8.69
N GLU A 35 -14.58 -5.22 9.59
CA GLU A 35 -16.01 -5.50 9.73
C GLU A 35 -16.79 -5.21 8.44
N GLN A 36 -16.50 -4.09 7.78
CA GLN A 36 -17.13 -3.71 6.52
C GLN A 36 -16.80 -4.71 5.41
N TYR A 37 -15.54 -5.14 5.31
CA TYR A 37 -15.11 -6.10 4.30
C TYR A 37 -15.76 -7.47 4.51
N GLN A 38 -15.82 -7.96 5.75
CA GLN A 38 -16.47 -9.23 6.06
C GLN A 38 -17.98 -9.21 5.83
N THR A 39 -18.63 -8.09 6.15
CA THR A 39 -20.04 -7.87 5.83
C THR A 39 -20.26 -7.95 4.32
N PHE A 40 -19.43 -7.26 3.54
CA PHE A 40 -19.46 -7.32 2.08
C PHE A 40 -19.25 -8.76 1.55
N CYS A 41 -18.29 -9.51 2.09
CA CYS A 41 -18.04 -10.89 1.70
C CYS A 41 -19.25 -11.79 1.98
N ARG A 42 -19.90 -11.60 3.14
CA ARG A 42 -21.13 -12.32 3.51
C ARG A 42 -22.28 -12.00 2.55
N GLU A 43 -22.46 -10.74 2.20
CA GLU A 43 -23.50 -10.27 1.27
C GLU A 43 -23.24 -10.73 -0.18
N SER A 44 -21.95 -10.86 -0.55
CA SER A 44 -21.54 -11.26 -1.90
C SER A 44 -21.33 -12.77 -2.06
N GLY A 45 -21.56 -13.58 -1.01
CA GLY A 45 -21.39 -15.03 -1.06
C GLY A 45 -19.93 -15.51 -1.12
N ILE A 46 -18.96 -14.68 -0.72
CA ILE A 46 -17.54 -15.03 -0.67
C ILE A 46 -17.27 -15.80 0.63
N GLY A 47 -17.08 -17.12 0.53
CA GLY A 47 -16.95 -18.02 1.69
C GLY A 47 -15.52 -18.20 2.23
N ASP A 48 -14.49 -17.93 1.43
CA ASP A 48 -13.08 -18.06 1.85
C ASP A 48 -12.55 -16.73 2.40
N VAL A 49 -12.99 -16.39 3.61
CA VAL A 49 -12.59 -15.17 4.32
C VAL A 49 -11.64 -15.50 5.47
N ALA A 50 -10.57 -14.73 5.56
CA ALA A 50 -9.61 -14.85 6.65
C ALA A 50 -10.21 -14.36 7.98
N SER A 51 -9.59 -14.75 9.09
CA SER A 51 -10.00 -14.26 10.41
C SER A 51 -9.75 -12.76 10.57
N ASP A 52 -10.52 -12.10 11.46
CA ASP A 52 -10.33 -10.69 11.83
C ASP A 52 -8.88 -10.39 12.20
N ARG A 53 -8.24 -11.32 12.93
CA ARG A 53 -6.85 -11.20 13.37
C ARG A 53 -5.88 -11.18 12.19
N SER A 54 -6.17 -11.96 11.14
CA SER A 54 -5.38 -11.98 9.91
C SER A 54 -5.53 -10.66 9.16
N TYR A 55 -6.76 -10.15 9.02
CA TYR A 55 -7.00 -8.86 8.37
C TYR A 55 -6.39 -7.70 9.17
N MET A 56 -6.50 -7.70 10.49
CA MET A 56 -5.86 -6.70 11.35
C MET A 56 -4.33 -6.71 11.20
N ARG A 57 -3.70 -7.88 11.03
CA ARG A 57 -2.25 -7.98 10.77
C ARG A 57 -1.87 -7.44 9.38
N ILE A 58 -2.73 -7.64 8.38
CA ILE A 58 -2.55 -7.10 7.02
C ILE A 58 -2.72 -5.57 7.00
N LEU A 59 -3.70 -5.06 7.75
CA LEU A 59 -4.05 -3.63 7.82
C LEU A 59 -3.18 -2.82 8.78
N GLN A 60 -2.55 -3.46 9.76
CA GLN A 60 -1.52 -2.79 10.55
C GLN A 60 -0.46 -2.27 9.58
N PRO A 61 0.01 -1.01 9.76
CA PRO A 61 1.15 -0.52 9.03
C PRO A 61 2.34 -1.36 9.48
N THR A 62 2.58 -2.46 8.78
CA THR A 62 3.91 -3.01 8.70
C THR A 62 4.67 -1.85 8.07
N GLU A 63 5.53 -1.16 8.83
CA GLU A 63 6.56 -0.33 8.20
C GLU A 63 7.06 -1.21 7.07
N PRO A 64 6.89 -0.80 5.80
CA PRO A 64 7.31 -1.65 4.73
C PRO A 64 8.78 -1.85 5.04
N ASN A 65 9.15 -3.10 5.34
CA ASN A 65 10.51 -3.48 5.68
C ASN A 65 11.31 -3.47 4.38
N ILE A 66 11.21 -2.35 3.68
CA ILE A 66 12.14 -1.85 2.72
C ILE A 66 13.33 -1.58 3.62
N ARG A 67 14.18 -2.59 3.78
CA ARG A 67 15.59 -2.32 4.02
C ARG A 67 16.00 -1.34 2.92
N LYS A 68 15.97 -0.05 3.22
CA LYS A 68 16.29 1.06 2.30
C LYS A 68 17.78 1.11 1.95
N SER A 69 18.52 0.04 2.20
CA SER A 69 19.92 -0.03 1.88
C SER A 69 20.19 -1.27 1.03
N MET A 70 19.89 -1.14 -0.27
CA MET A 70 20.47 -2.01 -1.30
C MET A 70 22.01 -1.94 -1.28
N LYS A 71 22.58 -0.83 -0.78
CA LYS A 71 24.03 -0.63 -0.62
C LYS A 71 24.69 -1.69 0.27
N GLY A 72 23.95 -2.32 1.18
CA GLY A 72 24.52 -3.36 2.06
C GLY A 72 24.87 -4.64 1.32
N LEU A 73 24.08 -5.04 0.31
CA LEU A 73 24.26 -6.34 -0.34
C LEU A 73 25.56 -6.39 -1.16
N ASP A 74 25.87 -5.31 -1.88
CA ASP A 74 27.16 -5.15 -2.58
C ASP A 74 28.34 -5.23 -1.58
N ASN A 75 28.20 -4.63 -0.40
CA ASN A 75 29.23 -4.68 0.65
C ASN A 75 29.44 -6.10 1.18
N TYR A 76 28.37 -6.84 1.52
CA TYR A 76 28.51 -8.22 2.01
C TYR A 76 29.13 -9.17 0.98
N ALA A 77 28.80 -9.01 -0.31
CA ALA A 77 29.40 -9.81 -1.36
C ALA A 77 30.88 -9.45 -1.57
N ALA A 78 31.23 -8.17 -1.49
CA ALA A 78 32.61 -7.69 -1.59
C ALA A 78 33.46 -8.14 -0.39
N ASP A 79 32.93 -8.01 0.82
CA ASP A 79 33.57 -8.44 2.06
C ASP A 79 33.77 -9.96 2.06
N GLY A 80 32.74 -10.75 1.72
CA GLY A 80 32.86 -12.20 1.61
C GLY A 80 33.86 -12.65 0.53
N ALA A 81 33.94 -11.94 -0.60
CA ALA A 81 34.94 -12.22 -1.63
C ALA A 81 36.37 -11.91 -1.15
N LYS A 82 36.54 -10.87 -0.33
CA LYS A 82 37.80 -10.49 0.29
C LYS A 82 38.22 -11.49 1.36
N ASP A 83 37.30 -11.92 2.22
CA ASP A 83 37.54 -12.94 3.24
C ASP A 83 38.02 -14.26 2.61
N ILE A 84 37.43 -14.65 1.48
CA ILE A 84 37.89 -15.83 0.72
C ILE A 84 39.30 -15.62 0.16
N ASP A 85 39.65 -14.42 -0.30
CA ASP A 85 41.01 -14.12 -0.75
C ASP A 85 42.02 -14.11 0.40
N ASP A 86 41.60 -13.66 1.59
CA ASP A 86 42.44 -13.71 2.80
C ASP A 86 42.62 -15.15 3.29
N LEU A 87 41.58 -16.00 3.19
CA LEU A 87 41.71 -17.45 3.43
C LEU A 87 42.70 -18.11 2.46
N LYS A 88 42.68 -17.74 1.18
CA LYS A 88 43.66 -18.22 0.20
C LYS A 88 45.10 -17.86 0.59
N LYS A 89 45.33 -16.64 1.08
CA LYS A 89 46.65 -16.23 1.58
C LYS A 89 47.09 -17.06 2.78
N ILE A 90 46.18 -17.32 3.72
CA ILE A 90 46.46 -18.15 4.90
C ILE A 90 46.83 -19.57 4.48
N VAL A 91 46.07 -20.16 3.55
CA VAL A 91 46.33 -21.50 3.01
C VAL A 91 47.72 -21.58 2.36
N ASN A 92 48.11 -20.57 1.59
CA ASN A 92 49.45 -20.49 0.98
C ASN A 92 50.58 -20.39 2.02
N VAL A 93 50.37 -19.64 3.10
CA VAL A 93 51.35 -19.56 4.20
C VAL A 93 51.48 -20.90 4.95
N LEU A 94 50.39 -21.67 5.04
CA LEU A 94 50.39 -22.95 5.73
C LEU A 94 51.08 -24.08 4.95
N GLY A 95 51.30 -23.90 3.63
CA GLY A 95 52.17 -24.71 2.76
C GLY A 95 52.12 -26.21 3.00
N LYS A 96 51.13 -26.91 2.41
CA LYS A 96 50.96 -28.37 2.54
C LYS A 96 50.44 -28.99 1.23
N GLU A 97 50.65 -30.30 1.07
CA GLU A 97 50.24 -31.10 -0.09
C GLU A 97 48.74 -31.00 -0.47
N TRP A 98 47.88 -30.51 0.42
CA TRP A 98 46.44 -30.31 0.19
C TRP A 98 46.06 -28.91 -0.28
N GLU A 99 47.03 -28.02 -0.45
CA GLU A 99 46.84 -26.61 -0.82
C GLU A 99 46.00 -26.46 -2.09
N ASP A 100 46.34 -27.19 -3.16
CA ASP A 100 45.63 -27.12 -4.44
C ASP A 100 44.14 -27.48 -4.32
N GLY A 101 43.83 -28.50 -3.50
CA GLY A 101 42.46 -28.92 -3.25
C GLY A 101 41.63 -27.84 -2.55
N ILE A 102 42.23 -27.18 -1.55
CA ILE A 102 41.57 -26.10 -0.82
C ILE A 102 41.49 -24.81 -1.66
N PHE A 103 42.49 -24.51 -2.49
CA PHE A 103 42.42 -23.40 -3.44
C PHE A 103 41.28 -23.57 -4.44
N GLN A 104 41.10 -24.79 -4.95
CA GLN A 104 39.99 -25.10 -5.86
C GLN A 104 38.64 -24.91 -5.17
N GLN A 105 38.49 -25.40 -3.93
CA GLN A 105 37.26 -25.20 -3.14
C GLN A 105 36.98 -23.73 -2.87
N LEU A 106 37.98 -22.95 -2.45
CA LEU A 106 37.83 -21.51 -2.20
C LEU A 106 37.49 -20.74 -3.49
N SER A 107 38.06 -21.11 -4.64
CA SER A 107 37.67 -20.55 -5.95
C SER A 107 36.22 -20.87 -6.30
N ASN A 108 35.78 -22.11 -6.10
CA ASN A 108 34.40 -22.50 -6.34
C ASN A 108 33.45 -21.71 -5.42
N CYS A 109 33.73 -21.63 -4.12
CA CYS A 109 32.94 -20.84 -3.17
C CYS A 109 32.84 -19.37 -3.58
N LYS A 110 33.95 -18.75 -4.02
CA LYS A 110 33.94 -17.36 -4.52
C LYS A 110 33.08 -17.20 -5.76
N GLN A 111 33.11 -18.16 -6.68
CA GLN A 111 32.30 -18.15 -7.89
C GLN A 111 30.81 -18.32 -7.57
N TYR A 112 30.46 -19.24 -6.68
CA TYR A 112 29.08 -19.40 -6.18
C TYR A 112 28.55 -18.11 -5.57
N LEU A 113 29.30 -17.50 -4.64
CA LEU A 113 28.93 -16.22 -4.03
C LEU A 113 28.65 -15.14 -5.10
N LYS A 114 29.47 -15.07 -6.15
CA LYS A 114 29.32 -14.08 -7.22
C LYS A 114 28.11 -14.35 -8.12
N LEU A 115 27.81 -15.61 -8.42
CA LEU A 115 26.69 -16.01 -9.28
C LEU A 115 25.36 -15.84 -8.54
N ASP A 116 25.26 -16.37 -7.32
CA ASP A 116 24.06 -16.29 -6.50
C ASP A 116 23.72 -14.84 -6.18
N TYR A 117 24.74 -14.01 -5.87
CA TYR A 117 24.55 -12.58 -5.68
C TYR A 117 23.91 -11.91 -6.90
N LYS A 118 24.39 -12.22 -8.11
CA LYS A 118 23.84 -11.66 -9.35
C LYS A 118 22.40 -12.10 -9.58
N GLU A 119 22.10 -13.37 -9.34
CA GLU A 119 20.75 -13.92 -9.50
C GLU A 119 19.78 -13.29 -8.51
N ILE A 120 20.14 -13.22 -7.22
CA ILE A 120 19.35 -12.57 -6.18
C ILE A 120 19.12 -11.09 -6.53
N LYS A 121 20.15 -10.37 -6.97
CA LYS A 121 20.05 -8.97 -7.39
C LYS A 121 19.05 -8.80 -8.54
N ALA A 122 19.15 -9.62 -9.58
CA ALA A 122 18.25 -9.56 -10.73
C ALA A 122 16.79 -9.89 -10.37
N ASN A 123 16.58 -10.90 -9.51
CA ASN A 123 15.24 -11.26 -9.04
C ASN A 123 14.62 -10.17 -8.17
N LEU A 124 15.42 -9.54 -7.30
CA LEU A 124 14.97 -8.40 -6.49
C LEU A 124 14.62 -7.18 -7.33
N GLU A 125 15.37 -6.87 -8.40
CA GLU A 125 15.04 -5.80 -9.34
C GLU A 125 13.69 -6.04 -10.02
N LYS A 126 13.43 -7.28 -10.47
CA LYS A 126 12.13 -7.67 -11.04
C LYS A 126 10.99 -7.53 -10.04
N ILE A 127 11.18 -7.93 -8.79
CA ILE A 127 10.17 -7.81 -7.73
C ILE A 127 9.87 -6.34 -7.44
N ASN A 128 10.90 -5.50 -7.35
CA ASN A 128 10.72 -4.06 -7.13
C ASN A 128 9.95 -3.39 -8.26
N LEU A 129 10.19 -3.80 -9.51
CA LEU A 129 9.44 -3.30 -10.67
C LEU A 129 7.96 -3.67 -10.56
N ARG A 130 7.64 -4.95 -10.32
CA ARG A 130 6.25 -5.40 -10.13
C ARG A 130 5.55 -4.71 -8.96
N LEU A 131 6.29 -4.47 -7.87
CA LEU A 131 5.76 -3.73 -6.72
C LEU A 131 5.45 -2.27 -7.05
N LYS A 132 6.22 -1.65 -7.94
CA LYS A 132 5.95 -0.31 -8.44
C LYS A 132 4.70 -0.29 -9.32
N GLU A 133 4.59 -1.22 -10.26
CA GLU A 133 3.43 -1.36 -11.16
C GLU A 133 2.15 -1.59 -10.35
N ALA A 134 2.14 -2.54 -9.40
CA ALA A 134 0.97 -2.82 -8.56
C ALA A 134 0.53 -1.60 -7.72
N LYS A 135 1.48 -0.75 -7.29
CA LYS A 135 1.16 0.50 -6.59
C LYS A 135 0.49 1.51 -7.52
N GLU A 136 1.01 1.67 -8.73
CA GLU A 136 0.44 2.56 -9.74
C GLU A 136 -0.98 2.10 -10.13
N GLU A 137 -1.19 0.79 -10.31
CA GLU A 137 -2.51 0.20 -10.54
C GLU A 137 -3.47 0.48 -9.39
N THR A 138 -3.03 0.27 -8.14
CA THR A 138 -3.83 0.55 -6.94
C THR A 138 -4.24 2.03 -6.87
N ASP A 139 -3.32 2.94 -7.17
CA ASP A 139 -3.60 4.37 -7.17
C ASP A 139 -4.49 4.80 -8.35
N GLN A 140 -4.44 4.09 -9.47
CA GLN A 140 -5.37 4.28 -10.57
C GLN A 140 -6.78 3.78 -10.21
N ILE A 141 -6.90 2.59 -9.61
CA ILE A 141 -8.19 2.06 -9.13
C ILE A 141 -8.82 3.03 -8.13
N LYS A 142 -8.06 3.55 -7.17
CA LYS A 142 -8.54 4.56 -6.21
C LYS A 142 -9.04 5.84 -6.88
N ARG A 143 -8.42 6.27 -7.99
CA ARG A 143 -8.89 7.43 -8.77
C ARG A 143 -10.20 7.10 -9.48
N ASN A 144 -10.25 5.98 -10.20
CA ASN A 144 -11.44 5.52 -10.89
C ASN A 144 -12.65 5.40 -9.94
N CYS A 145 -12.47 4.82 -8.75
CA CYS A 145 -13.53 4.73 -7.75
C CYS A 145 -14.02 6.11 -7.28
N ARG A 146 -13.13 7.08 -7.10
CA ARG A 146 -13.51 8.47 -6.73
C ARG A 146 -14.33 9.13 -7.83
N ASP A 147 -13.93 8.97 -9.09
CA ASP A 147 -14.64 9.55 -10.23
C ASP A 147 -16.04 8.92 -10.38
N ILE A 148 -16.14 7.60 -10.19
CA ILE A 148 -17.43 6.90 -10.18
C ILE A 148 -18.33 7.45 -9.06
N ILE A 149 -17.84 7.54 -7.82
CA ILE A 149 -18.63 8.08 -6.70
C ILE A 149 -19.12 9.50 -7.00
N LYS A 150 -18.24 10.35 -7.54
CA LYS A 150 -18.56 11.74 -7.87
C LYS A 150 -19.66 11.83 -8.92
N THR A 151 -19.54 11.06 -10.01
CA THR A 151 -20.56 11.05 -11.09
C THR A 151 -21.91 10.54 -10.61
N TYR A 152 -21.94 9.54 -9.72
CA TYR A 152 -23.19 9.09 -9.10
C TYR A 152 -23.82 10.19 -8.22
N GLN A 153 -23.02 10.85 -7.38
CA GLN A 153 -23.51 11.95 -6.53
C GLN A 153 -24.08 13.10 -7.36
N GLU A 154 -23.38 13.54 -8.42
CA GLU A 154 -23.87 14.57 -9.34
C GLU A 154 -25.19 14.16 -10.00
N SER A 155 -25.32 12.88 -10.40
CA SER A 155 -26.55 12.36 -10.99
C SER A 155 -27.75 12.35 -10.02
N GLU A 156 -27.51 12.09 -8.73
CA GLU A 156 -28.53 12.13 -7.69
C GLU A 156 -28.98 13.56 -7.38
N GLU A 157 -28.05 14.51 -7.31
CA GLU A 157 -28.35 15.93 -7.11
C GLU A 157 -29.24 16.49 -8.24
N ILE A 158 -28.96 16.12 -9.50
CA ILE A 158 -29.77 16.50 -10.66
C ILE A 158 -31.19 15.92 -10.56
N LYS A 159 -31.31 14.64 -10.20
CA LYS A 159 -32.62 13.97 -10.03
C LYS A 159 -33.44 14.60 -8.90
N SER A 160 -32.81 14.94 -7.77
CA SER A 160 -33.46 15.57 -6.62
C SER A 160 -33.93 17.01 -6.93
N ASN A 161 -33.15 17.78 -7.69
CA ASN A 161 -33.51 19.16 -8.04
C ASN A 161 -34.60 19.27 -9.11
N SER A 162 -34.79 18.27 -9.97
CA SER A 162 -35.76 18.31 -11.07
C SER A 162 -37.24 18.42 -10.60
N PRO A 163 -37.73 17.58 -9.66
CA PRO A 163 -39.07 17.74 -9.08
C PRO A 163 -39.26 19.10 -8.40
N ASN A 164 -38.27 19.57 -7.64
CA ASN A 164 -38.32 20.85 -6.95
C ASN A 164 -38.47 22.05 -7.91
N GLN A 165 -37.78 22.01 -9.06
CA GLN A 165 -37.94 23.03 -10.10
C GLN A 165 -39.31 22.99 -10.78
N GLN A 166 -39.85 21.80 -11.05
CA GLN A 166 -41.20 21.66 -11.63
C GLN A 166 -42.28 22.17 -10.67
N VAL A 167 -42.17 21.85 -9.38
CA VAL A 167 -43.10 22.35 -8.35
C VAL A 167 -43.06 23.87 -8.24
N LYS A 168 -41.87 24.49 -8.30
CA LYS A 168 -41.72 25.97 -8.34
C LYS A 168 -42.39 26.58 -9.59
N LYS A 169 -42.16 26.02 -10.78
CA LYS A 169 -42.80 26.49 -12.02
C LYS A 169 -44.32 26.36 -11.97
N ASN A 170 -44.84 25.24 -11.47
CA ASN A 170 -46.27 25.00 -11.34
C ASN A 170 -46.92 25.99 -10.36
N ARG A 171 -46.31 26.21 -9.19
CA ARG A 171 -46.78 27.22 -8.23
C ARG A 171 -46.84 28.62 -8.85
N LEU A 172 -45.81 29.00 -9.61
CA LEU A 172 -45.77 30.31 -10.26
C LEU A 172 -46.86 30.45 -11.33
N ASN A 173 -47.08 29.41 -12.14
CA ASN A 173 -48.17 29.37 -13.12
C ASN A 173 -49.56 29.48 -12.46
N PHE A 174 -49.79 28.77 -11.33
CA PHE A 174 -51.04 28.90 -10.58
C PHE A 174 -51.24 30.32 -10.05
N TYR A 175 -50.18 30.97 -9.57
CA TYR A 175 -50.23 32.35 -9.09
C TYR A 175 -50.62 33.32 -10.21
N PHE A 176 -49.97 33.23 -11.39
CA PHE A 176 -50.32 34.06 -12.54
C PHE A 176 -51.72 33.79 -13.08
N ARG A 177 -52.17 32.53 -13.09
CA ARG A 177 -53.53 32.17 -13.51
C ARG A 177 -54.57 32.77 -12.56
N ARG A 178 -54.31 32.77 -11.26
CA ARG A 178 -55.17 33.42 -10.24
C ARG A 178 -55.24 34.93 -10.43
N GLN A 179 -54.12 35.59 -10.71
CA GLN A 179 -54.08 37.03 -11.00
C GLN A 179 -54.90 37.37 -12.25
N LYS A 180 -54.75 36.63 -13.35
CA LYS A 180 -55.54 36.83 -14.58
C LYS A 180 -57.04 36.62 -14.40
N ILE A 181 -57.46 35.71 -13.51
CA ILE A 181 -58.88 35.50 -13.19
C ILE A 181 -59.44 36.67 -12.35
N LYS A 182 -58.65 37.21 -11.42
CA LYS A 182 -59.04 38.38 -10.61
C LYS A 182 -59.19 39.65 -11.45
N THR A 183 -58.37 39.83 -12.49
CA THR A 183 -58.44 41.01 -13.37
C THR A 183 -59.54 40.94 -14.44
N LYS A 184 -60.09 39.75 -14.75
CA LYS A 184 -61.21 39.57 -15.70
C LYS A 184 -62.61 39.69 -15.07
N LYS A 185 -62.71 39.80 -13.74
CA LYS A 185 -63.97 39.90 -12.99
C LYS A 185 -64.33 41.34 -12.55
N ARG A 186 -63.62 42.34 -13.06
CA ARG A 186 -63.95 43.78 -12.98
C ARG A 186 -64.24 44.26 -14.38
#